data_AF-A0A1F3R0U4-F1
#
_entry.id   AF-A0A1F3R0U4-F1
#
_cell.length_a   1.000
_cell.length_b   1.000
_cell.length_c   1.000
_cell.angle_alpha   90.00
_cell.angle_beta   90.00
_cell.angle_gamma   90.00
#
_symmetry.space_group_name_H-M   'P 1'
#
loop_
_entity.id
_entity.type
_entity.pdbx_description
1 polymer ?
#
loop_
_entity_poly.entity_id
_entity_poly.type
_entity_poly.pdbx_seq_one_letter_code
_entity_poly.pdbx_strand_id
1 'polypeptide(L)' 'MSRLKQNRNIDSLIENIQSITKNQCSLSEQDLKVLNEALSVLHNLKKKKGKTNEQVLMEVVKIVELLTKF' A
#
# COMPACT_ATOMS: atom_id res chain seq x y z
N MET A 1 3.38 2.35 -17.64
CA MET A 1 2.85 1.01 -17.30
C MET A 1 1.40 0.93 -17.76
N SER A 2 0.87 -0.21 -18.22
CA SER A 2 -0.55 -0.29 -18.58
C SER A 2 -1.45 -0.17 -17.33
N ARG A 3 -2.66 0.35 -17.48
CA ARG A 3 -3.63 0.50 -16.38
C ARG A 3 -3.94 -0.84 -15.69
N LEU A 4 -4.06 -1.92 -16.47
CA LEU A 4 -4.27 -3.26 -15.95
C LEU A 4 -3.10 -3.73 -15.09
N LYS A 5 -1.86 -3.55 -15.58
CA LYS A 5 -0.66 -3.93 -14.83
C LYS A 5 -0.51 -3.10 -13.55
N GLN A 6 -0.81 -1.81 -13.60
CA GLN A 6 -0.81 -0.94 -12.42
C GLN A 6 -1.82 -1.42 -11.36
N ASN A 7 -3.05 -1.74 -11.75
CA ASN A 7 -4.05 -2.24 -10.80
C ASN A 7 -3.63 -3.58 -10.19
N ARG A 8 -3.12 -4.52 -10.98
CA ARG A 8 -2.60 -5.80 -10.47
C ARG A 8 -1.47 -5.61 -9.47
N ASN A 9 -0.57 -4.66 -9.72
CA ASN A 9 0.50 -4.34 -8.79
C ASN A 9 -0.05 -3.78 -7.47
N ILE A 10 -1.02 -2.87 -7.53
CA ILE A 10 -1.67 -2.31 -6.32
C ILE A 10 -2.38 -3.42 -5.54
N ASP A 11 -3.09 -4.31 -6.24
CA ASP A 11 -3.79 -5.45 -5.62
C ASP A 11 -2.82 -6.40 -4.91
N SER A 12 -1.71 -6.76 -5.57
CA SER A 12 -0.67 -7.58 -4.97
C SER A 12 -0.04 -6.94 -3.74
N LEU A 13 0.19 -5.61 -3.75
CA LEU A 13 0.71 -4.90 -2.57
C LEU A 13 -0.29 -4.94 -1.40
N ILE A 14 -1.58 -4.75 -1.66
CA ILE A 14 -2.64 -4.85 -0.65
C ILE A 14 -2.64 -6.25 -0.03
N GLU A 15 -2.65 -7.30 -0.86
CA GLU A 15 -2.67 -8.69 -0.40
C GLU A 15 -1.44 -9.03 0.45
N ASN A 16 -0.26 -8.59 0.03
CA ASN A 16 0.99 -8.83 0.76
C ASN A 16 0.97 -8.16 2.14
N ILE A 17 0.56 -6.89 2.23
CA ILE A 17 0.47 -6.18 3.51
C ILE A 17 -0.57 -6.86 4.42
N GLN A 18 -1.73 -7.23 3.89
CA GLN A 18 -2.75 -7.96 4.67
C GLN A 18 -2.25 -9.32 5.17
N SER A 19 -1.45 -10.02 4.38
CA SER A 19 -0.83 -11.28 4.78
C SER A 19 0.13 -11.07 5.96
N ILE A 20 0.97 -10.02 5.91
CA ILE A 20 1.86 -9.65 7.02
C ILE A 20 1.05 -9.33 8.28
N THR A 21 -0.01 -8.52 8.17
CA THR A 21 -0.87 -8.15 9.30
C THR A 21 -1.56 -9.36 9.93
N LYS A 22 -2.01 -10.33 9.12
CA LYS A 22 -2.73 -11.52 9.62
C LYS A 22 -1.83 -12.59 10.23
N ASN A 23 -0.59 -12.71 9.75
CA ASN A 23 0.26 -13.86 10.05
C ASN A 23 1.30 -13.59 11.15
N GLN A 24 1.35 -12.40 11.74
CA GLN A 24 2.37 -12.03 12.73
C GLN A 24 1.79 -11.86 14.14
N CYS A 25 2.27 -12.67 15.08
CA CYS A 25 1.94 -12.56 16.50
C CYS A 25 2.81 -11.52 17.26
N SER A 26 3.76 -10.89 16.58
CA SER A 26 4.77 -10.00 17.20
C SER A 26 4.61 -8.53 16.81
N LEU A 27 3.59 -8.17 16.03
CA LEU A 27 3.39 -6.77 15.63
C LEU A 27 2.99 -5.94 16.84
N SER A 28 3.73 -4.85 17.06
CA SER A 28 3.33 -3.84 18.01
C SER A 28 2.10 -3.08 17.49
N GLU A 29 1.43 -2.35 18.38
CA GLU A 29 0.34 -1.44 17.98
C GLU A 29 0.82 -0.39 16.96
N GLN A 30 2.08 0.05 17.08
CA GLN A 30 2.69 1.00 16.17
C GLN A 30 2.89 0.39 14.78
N ASP A 31 3.34 -0.86 14.70
CA ASP A 31 3.51 -1.59 13.43
C ASP A 31 2.16 -1.80 12.74
N LEU A 32 1.14 -2.20 13.50
CA LEU A 32 -0.23 -2.33 13.00
C LEU A 32 -0.75 -1.01 12.46
N LYS A 33 -0.47 0.11 13.15
CA LYS A 33 -0.87 1.44 12.69
C LYS A 33 -0.21 1.80 11.37
N VAL A 34 1.10 1.56 11.23
CA VAL A 34 1.85 1.80 9.99
C VAL A 34 1.28 0.97 8.83
N LEU A 35 1.07 -0.34 9.04
CA LEU A 35 0.52 -1.22 8.01
C LEU A 35 -0.91 -0.82 7.59
N ASN A 36 -1.75 -0.43 8.55
CA ASN A 36 -3.11 0.04 8.28
C ASN A 36 -3.12 1.37 7.50
N GLU A 37 -2.20 2.28 7.80
CA GLU A 37 -2.05 3.53 7.07
C GLU A 37 -1.60 3.28 5.62
N ALA A 38 -0.63 2.39 5.42
CA ALA A 38 -0.18 1.96 4.09
C ALA A 38 -1.33 1.33 3.28
N LEU A 39 -2.15 0.48 3.90
CA LEU A 39 -3.35 -0.10 3.25
C LEU A 39 -4.37 0.97 2.84
N SER A 40 -4.60 1.96 3.69
CA SER A 40 -5.50 3.08 3.39
C SER A 40 -5.06 3.84 2.14
N VAL A 41 -3.77 4.17 2.05
CA VAL A 41 -3.18 4.84 0.88
C VAL A 41 -3.34 4.00 -0.39
N LEU A 42 -3.03 2.71 -0.34
CA LEU A 42 -3.20 1.79 -1.48
C LEU A 42 -4.66 1.67 -1.94
N HIS A 43 -5.61 1.57 -1.01
CA HIS A 43 -7.04 1.51 -1.33
C HIS A 43 -7.54 2.81 -1.98
N ASN A 44 -7.08 3.96 -1.48
CA ASN A 44 -7.41 5.27 -2.07
C ASN A 44 -6.81 5.40 -3.47
N LEU A 45 -5.56 4.97 -3.65
CA LEU A 45 -4.91 4.93 -4.94
C LEU A 45 -5.69 4.03 -5.91
N LYS A 46 -6.16 2.84 -5.48
CA LYS A 46 -6.96 1.92 -6.31
C LYS A 46 -8.28 2.55 -6.77
N LYS A 47 -8.99 3.24 -5.88
CA LYS A 47 -10.29 3.88 -6.18
C LYS A 47 -10.17 5.06 -7.15
N LYS A 48 -9.06 5.80 -7.12
CA LYS A 48 -8.87 7.00 -7.94
C LYS A 48 -8.81 6.66 -9.44
N LYS A 49 -9.75 7.18 -10.22
CA LYS A 49 -9.77 7.10 -11.69
C LYS A 49 -8.92 8.22 -12.30
N GLY A 50 -8.33 8.00 -13.47
CA GLY A 50 -7.62 9.05 -14.23
C GLY A 50 -6.31 9.55 -13.61
N LYS A 51 -5.69 8.76 -12.72
CA LYS A 51 -4.41 9.07 -12.07
C LYS A 51 -3.24 9.00 -13.06
N THR A 52 -2.34 9.97 -12.99
CA THR A 52 -1.11 9.99 -13.78
C THR A 52 -0.09 9.01 -13.21
N ASN A 53 0.90 8.61 -14.03
CA ASN A 53 2.00 7.77 -13.54
C ASN A 53 2.77 8.45 -12.39
N GLU A 54 2.91 9.77 -12.44
CA GLU A 54 3.57 10.57 -11.41
C GLU A 54 2.80 10.54 -10.08
N GLN A 55 1.47 10.71 -10.12
CA GLN A 55 0.64 10.57 -8.92
C GLN A 55 0.74 9.18 -8.31
N VAL A 56 0.79 8.15 -9.15
CA VAL A 56 0.99 6.77 -8.67
C VAL A 56 2.36 6.61 -8.03
N LEU A 57 3.40 7.18 -8.62
CA LEU A 57 4.74 7.16 -8.06
C LEU A 57 4.80 7.88 -6.71
N MET A 58 4.20 9.06 -6.58
CA MET A 58 4.13 9.79 -5.30
C MET A 58 3.46 8.99 -4.20
N GLU A 59 2.31 8.35 -4.50
CA GLU A 59 1.64 7.51 -3.50
C GLU A 59 2.47 6.28 -3.14
N VAL A 60 3.20 5.69 -4.09
CA VAL A 60 4.15 4.60 -3.80
C VAL A 60 5.30 5.07 -2.91
N VAL A 61 5.87 6.25 -3.15
CA VAL A 61 6.92 6.83 -2.29
C VAL A 61 6.41 7.01 -0.86
N LYS A 62 5.20 7.58 -0.68
CA LYS A 62 4.57 7.71 0.65
C LYS A 62 4.42 6.36 1.35
N ILE A 63 4.01 5.33 0.63
CA ILE A 63 3.87 3.97 1.20
C ILE A 63 5.24 3.44 1.62
N VAL A 64 6.29 3.60 0.82
CA VAL A 64 7.64 3.18 1.18
C VAL A 64 8.13 3.94 2.41
N GLU A 65 7.94 5.25 2.48
CA GLU A 65 8.28 6.06 3.66
C GLU A 65 7.52 5.63 4.91
N LEU A 66 6.24 5.25 4.80
CA LEU A 66 5.49 4.68 5.91
C LEU A 66 6.11 3.36 6.36
N LEU A 67 6.38 2.46 5.42
CA LEU A 67 6.95 1.14 5.69
C LEU A 67 8.39 1.20 6.21
N THR A 68 9.14 2.28 6.02
CA THR A 68 10.46 2.45 6.69
C THR A 68 10.36 2.66 8.20
N LYS A 69 9.16 2.91 8.73
CA LYS A 69 8.89 3.06 10.17
C LYS A 69 8.40 1.76 10.81
N PHE A 70 8.24 0.71 10.02
CA PHE A 70 7.93 -0.67 10.41
C PHE A 70 9.25 -1.43 10.56
#